data_AF-A0A8J8GLB9-F1
#
_entry.id   AF-A0A8J8GLB9-F1
#
_cell.length_a   1.000
_cell.length_b   1.000
_cell.length_c   1.000
_cell.angle_alpha   90.00
_cell.angle_beta   90.00
_cell.angle_gamma   90.00
#
_symmetry.space_group_name_H-M   'P 1'
#
loop_
_entity.id
_entity.type
_entity.pdbx_description
1 polymer ?
#
loop_
_entity_poly.entity_id
_entity_poly.type
_entity_poly.pdbx_seq_one_letter_code
_entity_poly.pdbx_strand_id
1 'polypeptide(L)'
;MSDRLMTVNAYTTLDYVEAVAKGVAFEWESVAVVNATADTEDPDCVRLQLELDNLAEEHLPKHMEDLELTPDQARALAADLEKHADRVDDARTDE
;
A
#
# COMPACT_ATOMS: atom_id res chain seq x y z
N MET A 1 15.96 9.64 9.74
CA MET A 1 14.50 9.46 9.95
C MET A 1 13.85 10.12 8.77
N SER A 2 13.31 9.34 7.84
CA SER A 2 12.56 9.88 6.71
C SER A 2 11.43 10.73 7.29
N ASP A 3 11.26 11.93 6.75
CA ASP A 3 10.18 12.83 7.10
C ASP A 3 8.87 12.21 6.57
N ARG A 4 8.36 11.14 7.22
CA ARG A 4 7.17 10.38 6.81
C ARG A 4 5.92 10.86 7.54
N LEU A 5 4.78 10.83 6.88
CA LEU A 5 3.45 11.06 7.46
C LEU A 5 2.94 9.82 8.18
N MET A 6 3.17 8.64 7.61
CA MET A 6 2.76 7.37 8.21
C MET A 6 3.78 6.89 9.25
N THR A 7 3.26 6.35 10.35
CA THR A 7 4.09 5.69 11.36
C THR A 7 4.44 4.28 10.91
N VAL A 8 5.71 4.04 10.60
CA VAL A 8 6.23 2.71 10.24
C VAL A 8 6.69 1.97 11.50
N ASN A 9 6.23 0.74 11.70
CA ASN A 9 6.60 -0.09 12.83
C ASN A 9 6.57 -1.59 12.45
N ALA A 10 6.87 -2.48 13.42
CA ALA A 10 6.95 -3.92 13.18
C ALA A 10 5.61 -4.59 12.78
N TYR A 11 4.48 -3.89 12.91
CA TYR A 11 3.16 -4.34 12.51
C TYR A 11 2.70 -3.75 11.17
N THR A 12 3.52 -2.90 10.55
CA THR A 12 3.24 -2.40 9.20
C THR A 12 3.23 -3.56 8.22
N THR A 13 2.20 -3.64 7.37
CA THR A 13 2.03 -4.76 6.43
C THR A 13 3.20 -4.89 5.45
N LEU A 14 3.60 -3.80 4.80
CA LEU A 14 4.75 -3.72 3.90
C LEU A 14 5.52 -2.44 4.20
N ASP A 15 6.69 -2.55 4.84
CA ASP A 15 7.57 -1.42 5.17
C ASP A 15 8.50 -1.01 4.01
N TYR A 16 8.50 -1.78 2.93
CA TYR A 16 9.18 -1.50 1.68
C TYR A 16 8.49 -2.22 0.52
N VAL A 17 8.02 -1.47 -0.47
CA VAL A 17 7.57 -2.02 -1.75
C VAL A 17 7.93 -1.08 -2.89
N GLU A 18 8.37 -1.62 -4.02
CA GLU A 18 8.59 -0.82 -5.24
C GLU A 18 7.26 -0.26 -5.73
N ALA A 19 7.23 1.04 -6.06
CA ALA A 19 6.01 1.73 -6.42
C ALA A 19 6.24 2.67 -7.60
N VAL A 20 5.18 2.89 -8.37
CA VAL A 20 5.18 3.82 -9.49
C VAL A 20 3.96 4.73 -9.37
N ALA A 21 4.20 6.03 -9.19
CA ALA A 21 3.18 7.05 -9.30
C ALA A 21 2.94 7.40 -10.76
N LYS A 22 1.69 7.28 -11.21
CA LYS A 22 1.30 7.59 -12.59
C LYS A 22 0.33 8.76 -12.62
N GLY A 23 0.77 9.88 -13.20
CA GLY A 23 -0.05 11.04 -13.49
C GLY A 23 -0.32 11.17 -14.99
N VAL A 24 -1.16 12.14 -15.37
CA VAL A 24 -1.49 12.40 -16.80
C VAL A 24 -0.24 12.73 -17.63
N ALA A 25 0.77 13.35 -17.02
CA ALA A 25 1.97 13.85 -17.71
C ALA A 25 3.29 13.29 -17.15
N PHE A 26 3.24 12.37 -16.20
CA PHE A 26 4.44 11.82 -15.57
C PHE A 26 4.25 10.37 -15.14
N GLU A 27 5.37 9.66 -15.07
CA GLU A 27 5.53 8.38 -14.39
C GLU A 27 6.75 8.52 -13.49
N TRP A 28 6.63 8.15 -12.21
CA TRP A 28 7.69 8.33 -11.23
C TRP A 28 7.84 7.09 -10.37
N GLU A 29 9.01 6.46 -10.46
CA GLU A 29 9.40 5.32 -9.64
C GLU A 29 9.87 5.79 -8.27
N SER A 30 9.36 5.14 -7.23
CA SER A 30 9.76 5.37 -5.84
C SER A 30 9.58 4.08 -5.03
N VAL A 31 9.78 4.17 -3.72
CA VAL A 31 9.45 3.13 -2.76
C VAL A 31 8.19 3.58 -2.01
N ALA A 32 7.27 2.67 -1.73
CA ALA A 32 6.13 2.93 -0.87
C ALA A 32 6.21 2.13 0.43
N VAL A 33 5.42 2.59 1.40
CA VAL A 33 4.99 1.80 2.56
C VAL A 33 3.48 1.61 2.43
N VAL A 34 3.01 0.39 2.72
CA VAL A 34 1.58 0.04 2.68
C VAL A 34 1.20 -0.61 4.00
N ASN A 35 0.07 -0.19 4.57
CA ASN A 35 -0.40 -0.71 5.85
C ASN A 35 -1.91 -0.98 5.83
N ALA A 36 -2.32 -2.19 6.16
CA ALA A 36 -3.70 -2.53 6.48
C ALA A 36 -3.85 -2.65 8.00
N THR A 37 -4.70 -1.84 8.61
CA THR A 37 -4.88 -1.79 10.06
C THR A 37 -6.33 -1.51 10.45
N ALA A 38 -6.67 -1.68 11.73
CA ALA A 38 -7.93 -1.26 12.33
C ALA A 38 -7.66 -0.75 13.74
N ASP A 39 -8.55 0.07 14.28
CA ASP A 39 -8.42 0.57 15.65
C ASP A 39 -8.50 -0.60 16.65
N THR A 40 -7.71 -0.50 17.73
CA THR A 40 -7.63 -1.57 18.74
C THR A 40 -8.88 -1.62 19.63
N GLU A 41 -9.51 -0.46 19.84
CA GLU A 41 -10.74 -0.30 20.62
C GLU A 41 -11.87 0.13 19.68
N ASP A 42 -12.99 -0.58 19.72
CA ASP A 42 -14.20 -0.33 18.92
C ASP A 42 -13.96 -0.09 17.40
N PRO A 43 -13.35 -1.04 16.67
CA PRO A 43 -13.09 -0.88 15.24
C PRO A 43 -14.37 -0.79 14.42
N ASP A 44 -14.49 0.25 13.60
CA ASP A 44 -15.61 0.51 12.70
C ASP A 44 -15.27 0.33 11.21
N CYS A 45 -13.98 0.40 10.86
CA CYS A 45 -13.46 0.20 9.51
C CYS A 45 -12.07 -0.48 9.50
N VAL A 46 -11.65 -0.90 8.31
CA VAL A 46 -10.26 -1.26 8.02
C VAL A 46 -9.61 -0.10 7.27
N ARG A 47 -8.52 0.45 7.81
CA ARG A 47 -7.72 1.48 7.13
C ARG A 47 -6.68 0.82 6.25
N LEU A 48 -6.70 1.14 4.95
CA LEU A 48 -5.64 0.83 4.02
C LEU A 48 -4.87 2.12 3.71
N GLN A 49 -3.63 2.18 4.18
CA GLN A 49 -2.78 3.35 4.11
C GLN A 49 -1.64 3.13 3.12
N LEU A 50 -1.30 4.17 2.34
CA LEU A 50 -0.20 4.17 1.40
C LEU A 50 0.58 5.48 1.51
N GLU A 51 1.90 5.41 1.58
CA GLU A 51 2.77 6.59 1.48
C GLU A 51 3.95 6.29 0.57
N LEU A 52 4.13 7.10 -0.48
CA LEU A 52 5.32 7.11 -1.31
C LEU A 52 6.47 7.84 -0.60
N ASP A 53 7.67 7.28 -0.71
CA ASP A 53 8.88 7.98 -0.28
C ASP A 53 9.11 9.20 -1.19
N ASN A 54 9.30 10.35 -0.57
CA ASN A 54 9.41 11.65 -1.22
C ASN A 54 10.85 12.20 -1.20
N LEU A 55 11.86 11.39 -0.86
CA LEU A 55 13.27 11.83 -0.84
C LEU A 55 13.78 12.36 -2.19
N ALA A 56 13.22 11.89 -3.30
CA ALA A 56 13.56 12.32 -4.67
C ALA A 56 12.36 12.94 -5.41
N GLU A 57 11.44 13.58 -4.67
CA GLU A 57 10.16 14.06 -5.18
C GLU A 57 10.30 15.16 -6.25
N GLU A 58 9.80 14.88 -7.47
CA GLU A 58 9.71 15.88 -8.56
C GLU A 58 8.26 16.21 -8.97
N HIS A 59 7.28 15.37 -8.61
CA HIS A 59 5.95 15.39 -9.23
C HIS A 59 4.75 15.33 -8.28
N LEU A 60 4.91 14.85 -7.06
CA LEU A 60 3.82 14.68 -6.11
C LEU A 60 4.19 15.25 -4.74
N PRO A 61 3.57 16.36 -4.29
CA PRO A 61 3.79 16.90 -2.95
C PRO A 61 3.70 15.80 -1.91
N LYS A 62 4.57 15.78 -0.91
CA LYS A 62 4.48 14.86 0.23
C LYS A 62 3.02 14.59 0.66
N HIS A 63 2.59 13.34 0.51
CA HIS A 63 1.21 12.92 0.70
C HIS A 63 1.16 11.49 1.26
N MET A 64 -0.01 11.12 1.77
CA MET A 64 -0.37 9.77 2.18
C MET A 64 -1.86 9.60 1.94
N GLU A 65 -2.21 8.46 1.37
CA GLU A 65 -3.58 8.05 1.13
C GLU A 65 -4.05 7.19 2.30
N ASP A 66 -5.24 7.49 2.79
CA ASP A 66 -5.91 6.71 3.83
C ASP A 66 -7.31 6.33 3.33
N LEU A 67 -7.53 5.04 3.11
CA LEU A 67 -8.79 4.49 2.65
C LEU A 67 -9.49 3.79 3.81
N GLU A 68 -10.71 4.22 4.13
CA GLU A 68 -11.60 3.53 5.06
C GLU A 68 -12.43 2.48 4.30
N LEU A 69 -12.14 1.22 4.56
CA LEU A 69 -12.84 0.08 3.97
C LEU A 69 -13.81 -0.51 4.98
N THR A 70 -15.02 -0.84 4.52
CA THR A 70 -15.88 -1.77 5.27
C THR A 70 -15.22 -3.15 5.33
N PRO A 71 -15.58 -4.00 6.32
CA PRO A 71 -15.04 -5.36 6.41
C PRO A 71 -15.20 -6.19 5.12
N ASP A 72 -16.31 -6.01 4.41
CA ASP A 72 -16.58 -6.75 3.18
C ASP A 72 -15.72 -6.25 2.00
N GLN A 73 -15.48 -4.94 1.90
CA GLN A 73 -14.56 -4.37 0.90
C GLN A 73 -13.12 -4.85 1.14
N ALA A 74 -12.67 -4.87 2.39
CA ALA A 74 -11.35 -5.36 2.75
C ALA A 74 -11.16 -6.84 2.38
N ARG A 75 -12.15 -7.69 2.69
CA ARG A 75 -12.11 -9.12 2.31
C ARG A 75 -12.14 -9.33 0.80
N ALA A 76 -12.92 -8.54 0.07
CA ALA A 76 -12.96 -8.61 -1.38
C ALA A 76 -11.59 -8.26 -1.99
N LEU A 77 -10.95 -7.20 -1.51
CA LEU A 77 -9.61 -6.80 -1.95
C LEU A 77 -8.58 -7.90 -1.63
N ALA A 78 -8.62 -8.46 -0.43
CA ALA A 78 -7.71 -9.55 -0.03
C ALA A 78 -7.85 -10.79 -0.93
N ALA A 79 -9.10 -11.20 -1.24
CA ALA A 79 -9.36 -12.33 -2.11
C ALA A 79 -8.83 -12.12 -3.54
N ASP A 80 -8.93 -10.89 -4.08
CA ASP A 80 -8.35 -10.58 -5.38
C ASP A 80 -6.81 -10.58 -5.32
N LEU A 81 -6.20 -10.06 -4.25
CA LEU A 81 -4.74 -10.11 -4.05
C LEU A 81 -4.24 -11.56 -4.03
N GLU A 82 -4.88 -12.45 -3.26
CA GLU A 82 -4.54 -13.88 -3.19
C GLU A 82 -4.65 -14.55 -4.56
N LYS A 83 -5.78 -14.36 -5.25
CA LYS A 83 -6.00 -14.89 -6.61
C LYS A 83 -4.94 -14.44 -7.62
N HIS A 84 -4.46 -13.20 -7.50
CA HIS A 84 -3.42 -12.68 -8.39
C HIS A 84 -2.03 -13.19 -8.00
N ALA A 85 -1.76 -13.43 -6.72
CA ALA A 85 -0.54 -14.08 -6.26
C ALA A 85 -0.45 -15.54 -6.76
N ASP A 86 -1.53 -16.32 -6.61
CA ASP A 86 -1.59 -17.71 -7.08
C ASP A 86 -1.26 -17.81 -8.58
N ARG A 87 -1.79 -16.88 -9.39
CA ARG A 87 -1.49 -16.84 -10.83
C ARG A 87 -0.01 -16.59 -11.12
N VAL A 88 0.66 -15.77 -10.32
CA VAL A 88 2.10 -15.50 -10.47
C VAL A 88 2.92 -16.74 -10.10
N ASP A 89 2.53 -17.45 -9.04
CA ASP A 89 3.22 -18.66 -8.59
C ASP A 89 3.03 -19.83 -9.58
N ASP A 90 1.82 -19.99 -10.12
CA ASP A 90 1.52 -20.98 -11.16
C ASP A 90 2.39 -20.73 -12.41
N ALA A 91 2.47 -19.48 -12.87
CA ALA A 91 3.26 -19.11 -14.04
C ALA A 91 4.76 -19.38 -13.85
N ARG A 92 5.29 -19.25 -12.64
CA ARG A 92 6.69 -19.55 -12.29
C ARG A 92 6.97 -21.05 -12.14
N THR A 93 5.95 -21.86 -11.92
CA THR A 93 6.10 -23.32 -11.76
C THR A 93 6.11 -24.03 -13.12
N ASP A 94 5.57 -23.39 -14.16
CA ASP A 94 5.57 -23.87 -15.54
C ASP A 94 6.85 -23.51 -16.33
N GLU A 95 7.80 -22.76 -15.73
CA GLU A 95 9.14 -22.45 -16.25
C GLU A 95 10.23 -23.40 -15.71
#